data_AF-A0A8T2N3W6-F1
#
_entry.id   AF-A0A8T2N3W6-F1
#
_cell.length_a   1.000
_cell.length_b   1.000
_cell.length_c   1.000
_cell.angle_alpha   90.00
_cell.angle_beta   90.00
_cell.angle_gamma   90.00
#
_symmetry.space_group_name_H-M   'P 1'
#
loop_
_entity.id
_entity.type
_entity.pdbx_description
1 polymer ?
#
loop_
_entity_poly.entity_id
_entity_poly.type
_entity_poly.pdbx_seq_one_letter_code
_entity_poly.pdbx_strand_id
1 'polypeptide(L)'
;MGATTSGQVCGPSGQVSVPSVKASAAEEVECCPITIVNTSLTIPLLRATEGRKYCVLCTKEKKRNKTIWKCESCNVALCITADRNCYKEWHKKKREPGQAAP
;
A
#
# COMPACT_ATOMS: atom_id res chain seq x y z
N MET A 1 -44.94 -13.60 -46.23
CA MET A 1 -45.03 -13.02 -44.87
C MET A 1 -43.74 -13.38 -44.17
N GLY A 2 -42.90 -12.40 -43.84
CA GLY A 2 -41.59 -12.60 -43.24
C GLY A 2 -40.75 -11.33 -43.36
N ALA A 3 -41.04 -10.35 -42.51
CA ALA A 3 -40.32 -9.07 -42.50
C ALA A 3 -39.00 -9.23 -41.73
N THR A 4 -37.89 -8.85 -42.36
CA THR A 4 -36.55 -8.79 -41.79
C THR A 4 -36.46 -7.55 -40.88
N THR A 5 -35.99 -7.72 -39.64
CA THR A 5 -35.79 -6.57 -38.73
C THR A 5 -34.32 -6.19 -38.73
N SER A 6 -33.99 -5.08 -39.39
CA SER A 6 -32.70 -4.40 -39.25
C SER A 6 -32.55 -3.87 -37.84
N GLY A 7 -31.57 -4.37 -37.10
CA GLY A 7 -31.15 -3.80 -35.82
C GLY A 7 -30.04 -2.76 -36.06
N GLN A 8 -30.41 -1.49 -36.04
CA GLN A 8 -29.47 -0.37 -35.92
C GLN A 8 -29.57 0.20 -34.51
N VAL A 9 -28.46 0.21 -33.78
CA VAL A 9 -28.32 1.04 -32.57
C VAL A 9 -26.97 1.75 -32.56
N CYS A 10 -27.05 2.99 -32.08
CA CYS A 10 -26.15 4.10 -32.32
C CYS A 10 -24.95 4.13 -31.37
N GLY A 11 -23.84 4.74 -31.82
CA GLY A 11 -22.71 5.12 -30.96
C GLY A 11 -23.06 6.24 -29.97
N PRO A 12 -22.12 6.60 -29.09
CA PRO A 12 -21.45 7.88 -29.35
C PRO A 12 -19.93 7.86 -29.21
N SER A 13 -19.29 8.65 -30.06
CA SER A 13 -17.95 9.18 -29.87
C SER A 13 -17.88 9.96 -28.55
N GLY A 14 -17.08 9.46 -27.62
CA GLY A 14 -16.70 10.19 -26.41
C GLY A 14 -15.18 10.20 -26.32
N GLN A 15 -14.56 11.25 -26.85
CA GLN A 15 -13.17 11.56 -26.58
C GLN A 15 -13.07 11.96 -25.10
N VAL A 16 -12.57 11.06 -24.25
CA VAL A 16 -12.12 11.46 -22.91
C VAL A 16 -10.70 11.97 -23.08
N SER A 17 -10.60 13.30 -23.19
CA SER A 17 -9.36 14.05 -23.02
C SER A 17 -8.84 13.78 -21.62
N VAL A 18 -7.87 12.87 -21.49
CA VAL A 18 -7.10 12.76 -20.26
C VAL A 18 -6.28 14.05 -20.11
N PRO A 19 -6.42 14.81 -19.01
CA PRO A 19 -5.58 15.96 -18.78
C PRO A 19 -4.14 15.48 -18.59
N SER A 20 -3.26 16.03 -19.42
CA SER A 20 -1.80 15.93 -19.34
C SER A 20 -1.33 16.26 -17.93
N VAL A 21 -1.01 15.22 -17.15
CA VAL A 21 -0.37 15.40 -15.84
C VAL A 21 1.08 15.78 -16.11
N LYS A 22 1.40 17.06 -15.89
CA LYS A 22 2.75 17.59 -15.97
C LYS A 22 3.67 16.75 -15.10
N ALA A 23 4.75 16.24 -15.70
CA ALA A 23 5.92 15.77 -14.98
C ALA A 23 6.47 16.92 -14.12
N SER A 24 6.42 16.77 -12.80
CA SER A 24 7.17 17.60 -11.87
C SER A 24 7.84 16.65 -10.88
N ALA A 25 9.17 16.68 -10.92
CA ALA A 25 10.10 15.74 -10.32
C ALA A 25 10.12 15.85 -8.79
N ALA A 26 9.12 15.26 -8.14
CA ALA A 26 9.29 14.61 -6.85
C ALA A 26 8.79 13.17 -7.07
N GLU A 27 9.70 12.20 -7.02
CA GLU A 27 9.29 10.80 -7.01
C GLU A 27 8.53 10.59 -5.71
N GLU A 28 7.20 10.67 -5.76
CA GLU A 28 6.34 10.40 -4.61
C GLU A 28 6.40 8.90 -4.36
N VAL A 29 7.41 8.45 -3.60
CA VAL A 29 7.60 7.02 -3.31
C VAL A 29 6.39 6.52 -2.54
N GLU A 30 5.50 5.82 -3.25
CA GLU A 30 4.26 5.29 -2.73
C GLU A 30 4.55 4.42 -1.49
N CYS A 31 3.82 4.66 -0.40
CA CYS A 31 3.98 3.89 0.82
C CYS A 31 3.35 2.51 0.63
N CYS A 32 4.18 1.51 0.33
CA CYS A 32 3.79 0.11 0.16
C CYS A 32 4.19 -0.76 1.37
N PRO A 33 3.29 -1.62 1.88
CA PRO A 33 3.64 -2.60 2.90
C PRO A 33 4.37 -3.78 2.26
N ILE A 34 5.60 -4.03 2.71
CA ILE A 34 6.41 -5.17 2.28
C ILE A 34 6.85 -6.01 3.48
N THR A 35 7.25 -7.25 3.23
CA THR A 35 7.84 -8.07 4.28
C THR A 35 9.26 -7.59 4.60
N ILE A 36 9.68 -7.71 5.85
CA ILE A 36 11.01 -7.27 6.30
C ILE A 36 12.11 -8.16 5.73
N VAL A 37 11.83 -9.46 5.60
CA VAL A 37 12.70 -10.44 4.95
C VAL A 37 11.97 -11.06 3.78
N ASN A 38 12.74 -11.47 2.77
CA ASN A 38 12.23 -12.30 1.70
C ASN A 38 12.18 -13.75 2.20
N THR A 39 10.99 -14.20 2.59
CA THR A 39 10.76 -15.53 3.16
C THR A 39 11.14 -16.66 2.17
N SER A 40 11.13 -16.39 0.87
CA SER A 40 11.53 -17.37 -0.16
C SER A 40 13.01 -17.72 -0.10
N LEU A 41 13.85 -16.82 0.42
CA LEU A 41 15.30 -17.02 0.58
C LEU A 41 15.70 -17.58 1.94
N THR A 42 14.75 -17.71 2.87
CA THR A 42 15.00 -18.21 4.23
C THR A 42 14.78 -19.72 4.34
N ILE A 43 15.63 -20.37 5.14
CA ILE A 43 15.50 -21.79 5.49
C ILE A 43 14.12 -21.99 6.15
N PRO A 44 13.34 -23.04 5.78
CA PRO A 44 11.97 -23.22 6.27
C PRO A 44 11.79 -23.12 7.79
N LEU A 45 12.77 -23.63 8.56
CA LEU A 45 12.75 -23.59 10.03
C LEU A 45 12.88 -22.18 10.63
N LEU A 46 13.47 -21.24 9.88
CA LEU A 46 13.72 -19.87 10.34
C LEU A 46 12.62 -18.89 9.92
N ARG A 47 11.77 -19.26 8.95
CA ARG A 47 10.65 -18.43 8.44
C ARG A 47 9.74 -17.87 9.53
N ALA A 48 9.58 -18.59 10.64
CA ALA A 48 8.72 -18.20 11.75
C ALA A 48 9.34 -17.16 12.68
N THR A 49 10.68 -17.10 12.77
CA THR A 49 11.40 -16.29 13.76
C THR A 49 12.22 -15.17 13.14
N GLU A 50 12.77 -15.41 11.95
CA GLU A 50 13.66 -14.51 11.25
C GLU A 50 12.91 -13.30 10.67
N GLY A 51 13.54 -12.13 10.75
CA GLY A 51 13.02 -10.90 10.13
C GLY A 51 11.86 -10.22 10.85
N ARG A 52 11.35 -10.73 11.98
CA ARG A 52 10.30 -10.04 12.74
C ARG A 52 10.85 -8.88 13.57
N LYS A 53 10.40 -7.65 13.30
CA LYS A 53 10.76 -6.45 14.09
C LYS A 53 9.61 -6.01 14.98
N TYR A 54 9.91 -5.30 16.07
CA TYR A 54 8.87 -4.69 16.90
C TYR A 54 8.17 -3.57 16.14
N CYS A 55 6.83 -3.54 16.21
CA CYS A 55 6.04 -2.46 15.65
C CYS A 55 6.36 -1.16 16.39
N VAL A 56 6.71 -0.10 15.66
CA VAL A 56 7.12 1.19 16.24
C VAL A 56 5.99 1.80 17.06
N LEU A 57 4.76 1.83 16.53
CA LEU A 57 3.61 2.38 17.26
C LEU A 57 3.24 1.54 18.49
N CYS A 58 3.24 0.22 18.39
CA CYS A 58 3.00 -0.64 19.55
C CYS A 58 4.07 -0.43 20.63
N THR A 59 5.33 -0.26 20.26
CA THR A 59 6.41 -0.01 21.20
C THR A 59 6.21 1.32 21.95
N LYS A 60 5.72 2.37 21.27
CA LYS A 60 5.33 3.65 21.89
C LYS A 60 4.21 3.47 22.92
N GLU A 61 3.30 2.53 22.69
CA GLU A 61 2.23 2.13 23.62
C GLU A 61 2.67 1.10 24.67
N LYS A 62 3.98 0.85 24.82
CA LYS A 62 4.57 -0.16 25.71
C LYS A 62 4.13 -1.61 25.40
N LYS A 63 3.63 -1.87 24.19
CA LYS A 63 3.28 -3.22 23.69
C LYS A 63 4.45 -3.84 22.93
N ARG A 64 4.71 -5.13 23.13
CA ARG A 64 5.81 -5.89 22.51
C ARG A 64 5.38 -6.68 21.27
N ASN A 65 4.54 -6.08 20.43
CA ASN A 65 4.05 -6.73 19.22
C ASN A 65 5.12 -6.74 18.12
N LYS A 66 5.50 -7.93 17.67
CA LYS A 66 6.36 -8.11 16.49
C LYS A 66 5.53 -8.19 15.22
N THR A 67 6.12 -7.80 14.10
CA THR A 67 5.51 -7.82 12.78
C THR A 67 6.53 -8.28 11.74
N ILE A 68 6.05 -8.93 10.69
CA ILE A 68 6.83 -9.20 9.47
C ILE A 68 6.75 -8.05 8.47
N TRP A 69 5.89 -7.06 8.72
CA TRP A 69 5.61 -5.97 7.78
C TRP A 69 6.42 -4.73 8.10
N LYS A 70 6.91 -4.07 7.06
CA LYS A 70 7.43 -2.70 7.09
C LYS A 70 6.86 -1.88 5.93
N CYS A 71 6.86 -0.57 6.06
CA CYS A 71 6.69 0.31 4.91
C CYS A 71 8.00 0.36 4.12
N GLU A 72 7.95 0.20 2.80
CA GLU A 72 9.13 0.28 1.94
C GLU A 72 9.76 1.69 1.98
N SER A 73 8.98 2.72 1.66
CA SER A 73 9.44 4.11 1.60
C SER A 73 9.78 4.69 2.96
N CYS A 74 8.98 4.39 4.00
CA CYS A 74 9.25 4.91 5.35
C CYS A 74 10.25 4.05 6.13
N ASN A 75 10.56 2.84 5.67
CA ASN A 75 11.43 1.85 6.32
C ASN A 75 11.12 1.57 7.81
N VAL A 76 9.86 1.73 8.23
CA VAL A 76 9.39 1.49 9.60
C VAL A 76 8.61 0.19 9.70
N ALA A 77 8.86 -0.58 10.76
CA ALA A 77 8.10 -1.79 11.06
C ALA A 77 6.76 -1.45 11.72
N LEU A 78 5.66 -1.86 11.08
CA LEU A 78 4.29 -1.57 11.52
C LEU A 78 3.44 -2.84 11.39
N CYS A 79 2.66 -3.18 12.41
CA CYS A 79 1.81 -4.36 12.35
C CYS A 79 0.56 -4.13 11.50
N ILE A 80 0.18 -5.17 10.75
CA ILE A 80 -1.06 -5.28 10.00
C ILE A 80 -1.72 -6.57 10.45
N THR A 81 -2.63 -6.47 11.41
CA THR A 81 -3.46 -7.59 11.91
C THR A 81 -4.93 -7.19 11.81
N ALA A 82 -5.85 -8.16 11.88
CA ALA A 82 -7.29 -7.90 11.78
C ALA A 82 -7.77 -6.85 12.80
N ASP A 83 -7.33 -6.95 14.05
CA ASP A 83 -7.75 -6.04 15.12
C ASP A 83 -6.95 -4.73 15.17
N ARG A 84 -5.82 -4.63 14.46
CA ARG A 84 -4.86 -3.54 14.64
C ARG A 84 -4.07 -3.29 13.36
N ASN A 85 -4.27 -2.11 12.79
CA ASN A 85 -3.55 -1.69 11.61
C ASN A 85 -2.69 -0.44 11.91
N CYS A 86 -1.54 -0.67 12.55
CA CYS A 86 -0.57 0.40 12.85
C CYS A 86 0.02 1.01 11.57
N TYR A 87 0.00 0.28 10.45
CA TYR A 87 0.39 0.79 9.14
C TYR A 87 -0.51 1.98 8.75
N LYS A 88 -1.83 1.76 8.71
CA LYS A 88 -2.81 2.78 8.38
C LYS A 88 -2.70 4.01 9.30
N GLU A 89 -2.56 3.80 10.61
CA GLU A 89 -2.45 4.89 11.59
C GLU A 89 -1.18 5.73 11.42
N TRP A 90 -0.05 5.12 11.05
CA TRP A 90 1.17 5.84 10.75
C TRP A 90 1.02 6.75 9.53
N HIS A 91 0.40 6.23 8.46
CA HIS A 91 0.28 6.96 7.20
C HIS A 91 -0.86 7.99 7.19
N LYS A 92 -1.90 7.83 8.02
CA LYS A 92 -2.90 8.89 8.26
C LYS A 92 -2.26 10.19 8.76
N LYS A 93 -1.25 10.09 9.64
CA LYS A 93 -0.54 11.24 10.21
C LYS A 93 0.40 11.94 9.22
N LYS A 94 0.73 11.30 8.08
CA LYS A 94 1.66 11.82 7.06
C LYS A 94 0.98 12.48 5.86
N ARG A 95 -0.34 12.42 5.74
CA ARG A 95 -1.08 13.01 4.61
C ARG A 95 -1.28 14.52 4.72
N GLU A 96 -0.79 15.14 5.78
CA GLU A 96 -0.57 16.60 5.81
C GLU A 96 0.75 16.87 5.05
N PRO A 97 0.70 17.48 3.85
CA PRO A 97 1.90 17.75 3.08
C PRO A 97 2.73 18.81 3.81
N GLY A 98 3.80 18.38 4.51
CA GLY A 98 4.74 19.31 5.15
C GLY A 98 5.34 18.89 6.50
N GLN A 99 5.00 17.73 7.09
CA GLN A 99 5.61 17.31 8.36
C GLN A 99 6.65 16.19 8.20
N ALA A 100 7.91 16.55 8.50
CA ALA A 100 9.02 15.62 8.66
C ALA A 100 8.70 14.58 9.74
N ALA A 101 9.12 13.33 9.49
CA ALA A 101 8.93 12.22 10.42
C ALA A 101 9.58 12.51 11.80
N PRO A 102 8.97 12.06 12.91
CA PRO A 102 9.60 12.12 14.23
C PRO A 102 10.76 11.12 14.35
#